data_AF-A0AAV4IAZ3-F1
#
_entry.id   AF-A0AAV4IAZ3-F1
#
_cell.length_a   1.000
_cell.length_b   1.000
_cell.length_c   1.000
_cell.angle_alpha   90.00
_cell.angle_beta   90.00
_cell.angle_gamma   90.00
#
_symmetry.space_group_name_H-M   'P 1'
#
loop_
_entity.id
_entity.type
_entity.pdbx_description
1 polymer ?
#
loop_
_entity_poly.entity_id
_entity_poly.type
_entity_poly.pdbx_seq_one_letter_code
_entity_poly.pdbx_strand_id
1 'polypeptide(L)'
;MYKRIQEITGRKASSKSGCIKSKDGSIIMDKKLERWSEYISELFDDDRNEDLTLQGIPEGPEIMREEVENTIKNMKTGKATGPDMISTEMMQALEGIELDAITKMHNTI
;
A
#
# COMPACT_ATOMS: atom_id res chain seq x y z
N MET A 1 -23.75 -2.82 37.35
CA MET A 1 -22.40 -3.13 36.84
C MET A 1 -21.98 -2.15 35.73
N TYR A 2 -22.77 -1.99 34.65
CA TYR A 2 -22.48 -1.06 33.54
C TYR A 2 -22.22 0.41 33.94
N LYS A 3 -23.06 1.00 34.81
CA LYS A 3 -22.91 2.41 35.25
C LYS A 3 -21.59 2.69 35.99
N ARG A 4 -21.15 1.77 36.84
CA ARG A 4 -19.87 1.86 37.59
C ARG A 4 -18.66 1.82 36.64
N ILE A 5 -18.73 1.02 35.57
CA ILE A 5 -17.67 0.93 34.56
C ILE A 5 -17.54 2.26 33.79
N GLN A 6 -18.65 2.93 33.48
CA GLN A 6 -18.63 4.24 32.82
C GLN A 6 -18.03 5.34 33.71
N GLU A 7 -18.32 5.32 35.01
CA GLU A 7 -17.75 6.27 35.99
C GLU A 7 -16.23 6.08 36.16
N ILE A 8 -15.76 4.84 36.23
CA ILE A 8 -14.33 4.52 36.41
C ILE A 8 -13.53 4.81 35.13
N THR A 9 -14.11 4.56 33.95
CA THR A 9 -13.40 4.73 32.66
C THR A 9 -13.41 6.17 32.15
N GLY A 10 -14.16 7.09 32.78
CA GLY A 10 -14.21 8.50 32.39
C GLY A 10 -14.75 8.76 30.97
N ARG A 11 -15.32 7.73 30.32
CA ARG A 11 -15.83 7.84 28.94
C ARG A 11 -17.16 8.57 28.94
N LYS A 12 -17.11 9.90 28.99
CA LYS A 12 -18.21 10.74 28.53
C LYS A 12 -18.38 10.50 27.03
N ALA A 13 -19.59 10.25 26.57
CA ALA A 13 -19.90 10.30 25.14
C ALA A 13 -19.40 11.65 24.62
N SER A 14 -18.45 11.66 23.70
CA SER A 14 -18.04 12.90 23.05
C SER A 14 -19.30 13.48 22.40
N SER A 15 -19.61 14.72 22.75
CA SER A 15 -20.60 15.48 21.98
C SER A 15 -20.23 15.31 20.51
N LYS A 16 -21.21 15.01 19.64
CA LYS A 16 -21.02 15.02 18.19
C LYS A 16 -20.79 16.45 17.70
N SER A 17 -19.79 17.13 18.24
CA SER A 17 -19.27 18.35 17.64
C SER A 17 -18.41 17.88 16.49
N GLY A 18 -18.78 18.29 15.28
CA GLY A 18 -17.90 18.19 14.11
C GLY A 18 -16.67 19.09 14.24
N CYS A 19 -16.15 19.30 15.44
CA CYS A 19 -14.98 20.12 15.70
C CYS A 19 -13.72 19.28 15.50
N ILE A 20 -12.73 19.87 14.86
CA ILE A 20 -11.42 19.25 14.65
C ILE A 20 -10.40 19.97 15.53
N LYS A 21 -9.41 19.24 16.03
CA LYS A 21 -8.33 19.84 16.83
C LYS A 21 -7.22 20.34 15.90
N SER A 22 -6.77 21.57 16.13
CA SER A 22 -5.54 22.10 15.54
C SER A 22 -4.32 21.31 16.06
N LYS A 23 -3.18 21.48 15.39
CA LYS A 23 -1.87 20.94 15.81
C LYS A 23 -1.51 21.38 17.24
N ASP A 24 -1.76 22.65 17.58
CA ASP A 24 -1.51 23.21 18.92
C ASP A 24 -2.58 22.88 19.96
N GLY A 25 -3.57 22.08 19.58
CA GLY A 25 -4.62 21.63 20.50
C GLY A 25 -5.84 22.55 20.62
N SER A 26 -5.92 23.65 19.86
CA SER A 26 -7.11 24.50 19.79
C SER A 26 -8.25 23.83 19.00
N ILE A 27 -9.49 24.24 19.23
CA ILE A 27 -10.67 23.66 18.57
C ILE A 27 -11.02 24.47 17.33
N ILE A 28 -11.00 23.83 16.15
CA ILE A 28 -11.33 24.39 14.84
C ILE A 28 -12.76 23.95 14.46
N MET A 29 -13.60 24.94 14.17
CA MET A 29 -14.99 24.71 13.74
C MET A 29 -15.20 24.86 12.22
N ASP A 30 -14.54 25.83 11.58
CA ASP A 30 -14.86 26.19 10.19
C ASP A 30 -13.80 25.73 9.17
N LYS A 31 -12.52 25.70 9.56
CA LYS A 31 -11.38 25.39 8.68
C LYS A 31 -11.02 23.90 8.64
N LYS A 32 -12.03 23.02 8.56
CA LYS A 32 -11.82 21.57 8.62
C LYS A 32 -11.04 21.04 7.43
N LEU A 33 -11.33 21.52 6.22
CA LEU A 33 -10.70 21.05 4.99
C LEU A 33 -9.20 21.37 4.96
N GLU A 34 -8.84 22.61 5.33
CA GLU A 34 -7.44 23.05 5.44
C GLU A 34 -6.67 22.19 6.43
N ARG A 35 -7.25 21.96 7.62
CA ARG A 35 -6.64 21.11 8.65
C ARG A 35 -6.51 19.64 8.23
N TRP A 36 -7.48 19.12 7.46
CA TRP A 36 -7.40 17.78 6.86
C TRP A 36 -6.29 17.71 5.81
N SER A 37 -6.16 18.72 4.96
CA SER A 37 -5.09 18.80 3.95
C SER A 37 -3.71 18.82 4.63
N GLU A 38 -3.52 19.70 5.62
CA GLU A 38 -2.30 19.77 6.43
C GLU A 38 -1.97 18.43 7.07
N TYR A 39 -2.96 17.77 7.69
CA TYR A 39 -2.76 16.46 8.31
C TYR A 39 -2.28 15.39 7.32
N ILE A 40 -2.93 15.31 6.16
CA ILE A 40 -2.61 14.30 5.14
C ILE A 40 -1.25 14.60 4.52
N SER A 41 -0.94 15.87 4.25
CA SER A 41 0.38 16.28 3.77
C SER A 41 1.48 15.91 4.76
N GLU A 42 1.32 16.17 6.06
CA GLU A 42 2.30 15.78 7.08
C GLU A 42 2.41 14.26 7.25
N LEU A 43 1.29 13.54 7.18
CA LEU A 43 1.26 12.09 7.39
C LEU A 43 1.95 11.32 6.27
N PHE A 44 1.85 11.83 5.04
CA PHE A 44 2.45 11.24 3.85
C PHE A 44 3.62 12.06 3.32
N ASP A 45 4.17 12.97 4.13
CA ASP A 45 5.40 13.67 3.78
C ASP A 45 6.51 12.63 3.74
N ASP A 46 7.14 12.49 2.57
CA ASP A 46 8.16 11.48 2.35
C ASP A 46 9.51 12.04 2.79
N ASP A 47 9.83 11.88 4.08
CA ASP A 47 11.13 12.28 4.66
C ASP A 47 12.26 11.29 4.35
N ARG A 48 11.95 10.16 3.69
CA ARG A 48 12.93 9.12 3.41
C ARG A 48 14.03 9.73 2.55
N ASN A 49 15.28 9.63 3.02
CA ASN A 49 16.44 9.95 2.19
C ASN A 49 16.30 9.20 0.85
N GLU A 50 16.24 9.94 -0.25
CA GLU A 50 16.20 9.39 -1.62
C GLU A 50 17.40 8.47 -1.90
N ASP A 51 18.45 8.59 -1.07
CA ASP A 51 19.71 7.88 -1.20
C ASP A 51 19.78 6.62 -0.32
N LEU A 52 18.70 5.83 -0.26
CA LEU A 52 18.80 4.42 0.11
C LEU A 52 19.41 3.64 -1.06
N THR A 53 20.63 4.01 -1.46
CA THR A 53 21.46 3.11 -2.25
C THR A 53 21.71 1.90 -1.35
N LEU A 54 21.07 0.78 -1.68
CA LEU A 54 21.27 -0.52 -1.04
C LEU A 54 22.67 -1.02 -1.38
N GLN A 55 23.71 -0.32 -0.92
CA GLN A 55 25.10 -0.70 -1.13
C GLN A 55 25.37 -1.98 -0.35
N GLY A 56 25.67 -3.05 -1.07
CA GLY A 56 26.15 -4.30 -0.48
C GLY A 56 25.08 -5.31 -0.11
N ILE A 57 23.84 -5.20 -0.63
CA ILE A 57 22.98 -6.39 -0.67
C ILE A 57 23.60 -7.33 -1.72
N PRO A 58 24.04 -8.54 -1.35
CA PRO A 58 24.45 -9.52 -2.34
C PRO A 58 23.26 -9.78 -3.26
N GLU A 59 23.50 -9.65 -4.56
CA GLU A 59 22.52 -9.97 -5.59
C GLU A 59 21.93 -11.35 -5.26
N GLY A 60 20.60 -11.41 -5.16
CA GLY A 60 19.90 -12.63 -4.83
C GLY A 60 20.15 -13.72 -5.88
N PRO A 61 19.80 -14.98 -5.59
CA PRO A 61 19.82 -16.00 -6.63
C PRO A 61 18.94 -15.57 -7.82
N GLU A 62 19.34 -15.97 -9.03
CA GLU A 62 18.53 -15.75 -10.22
C GLU A 62 17.14 -16.38 -10.05
N ILE A 63 16.11 -15.67 -10.49
CA ILE A 63 14.74 -16.17 -10.52
C ILE A 63 14.69 -17.37 -11.46
N MET A 64 14.19 -18.49 -10.95
CA MET A 64 14.07 -19.72 -11.73
C MET A 64 12.86 -19.69 -12.66
N ARG A 65 12.99 -20.34 -13.81
CA ARG A 65 11.87 -20.54 -14.75
C ARG A 65 10.65 -21.18 -14.06
N GLU A 66 10.89 -22.15 -13.19
CA GLU A 66 9.84 -22.88 -12.45
C GLU A 66 9.04 -21.95 -11.52
N GLU A 67 9.70 -20.96 -10.91
CA GLU A 67 9.05 -19.97 -10.05
C GLU A 67 8.13 -19.06 -10.88
N VAL A 68 8.59 -18.62 -12.05
CA VAL A 68 7.82 -17.80 -12.99
C VAL A 68 6.61 -18.59 -13.51
N GLU A 69 6.82 -19.82 -13.94
CA GLU A 69 5.77 -20.70 -14.45
C GLU A 69 4.69 -20.97 -13.37
N ASN A 70 5.11 -21.30 -12.15
CA ASN A 70 4.19 -21.52 -11.04
C ASN A 70 3.44 -20.24 -10.66
N THR A 71 4.10 -19.08 -10.71
CA THR A 71 3.47 -17.79 -10.43
C THR A 71 2.38 -17.48 -11.44
N ILE A 72 2.67 -17.62 -12.74
CA ILE A 72 1.72 -17.34 -13.82
C ILE A 72 0.51 -18.29 -13.73
N LYS A 73 0.74 -19.59 -13.52
CA LYS A 73 -0.35 -20.57 -13.36
C LYS A 73 -1.27 -20.26 -12.18
N ASN A 74 -0.73 -19.74 -11.09
CA ASN A 74 -1.49 -19.42 -9.89
C ASN A 74 -2.10 -18.01 -9.88
N MET A 75 -1.96 -17.23 -10.95
CA MET A 75 -2.61 -15.92 -11.04
C MET A 75 -4.13 -16.05 -10.98
N LYS A 76 -4.78 -15.10 -10.28
CA LYS A 76 -6.25 -15.06 -10.24
C LYS A 76 -6.77 -14.52 -11.56
N THR A 77 -7.75 -15.22 -12.14
CA THR A 77 -8.47 -14.77 -13.33
C THR A 77 -9.49 -13.67 -13.02
N GLY A 78 -9.97 -12.98 -14.05
CA GLY A 78 -10.99 -11.92 -13.95
C GLY A 78 -10.47 -10.63 -13.32
N LYS A 79 -9.16 -10.38 -13.38
CA LYS A 79 -8.57 -9.11 -12.97
C LYS A 79 -8.73 -8.06 -14.06
N ALA A 80 -8.93 -6.81 -13.66
CA ALA A 80 -8.93 -5.69 -14.59
C ALA A 80 -7.53 -5.57 -15.21
N THR A 81 -7.49 -5.35 -16.52
CA THR A 81 -6.24 -5.16 -17.27
C THR A 81 -5.57 -3.85 -16.86
N GLY A 82 -4.23 -3.86 -16.86
CA GLY A 82 -3.46 -2.64 -16.67
C GLY A 82 -3.48 -1.72 -17.90
N PRO A 83 -2.68 -0.64 -17.89
CA PRO A 83 -2.48 0.24 -19.05
C PRO A 83 -1.91 -0.49 -20.28
N ASP A 84 -1.27 -1.64 -20.06
CA ASP A 84 -0.74 -2.54 -21.09
C ASP A 84 -1.82 -3.36 -21.82
N MET A 85 -3.06 -3.35 -21.30
CA MET A 85 -4.19 -4.11 -21.83
C MET A 85 -3.96 -5.63 -21.85
N ILE A 86 -3.00 -6.14 -21.07
CA ILE A 86 -2.72 -7.58 -20.95
C ILE A 86 -3.54 -8.14 -19.80
N SER A 87 -4.32 -9.20 -20.08
CA SER A 87 -5.12 -9.88 -19.06
C SER A 87 -4.35 -11.02 -18.40
N THR A 88 -4.81 -11.43 -17.21
CA THR A 88 -4.24 -12.57 -16.49
C THR A 88 -4.36 -13.88 -17.28
N GLU A 89 -5.42 -14.02 -18.06
CA GLU A 89 -5.68 -15.19 -18.92
C GLU A 89 -4.71 -15.23 -20.10
N MET A 90 -4.36 -14.06 -20.67
CA MET A 90 -3.32 -13.97 -21.71
C MET A 90 -1.96 -14.41 -21.17
N MET A 91 -1.62 -14.03 -19.94
CA MET A 91 -0.38 -14.51 -19.31
C MET A 91 -0.42 -16.01 -19.02
N GLN A 92 -1.56 -16.54 -18.59
CA GLN A 92 -1.72 -17.98 -18.36
C GLN A 92 -1.67 -18.84 -19.62
N ALA A 93 -1.95 -18.24 -20.79
CA ALA A 93 -1.84 -18.90 -22.08
C ALA A 93 -0.40 -18.95 -22.63
N LEU A 94 0.57 -18.32 -21.97
CA LEU A 94 1.96 -18.34 -22.38
C LEU A 94 2.59 -19.72 -22.12
N GLU A 95 3.39 -20.20 -23.06
CA GLU A 95 4.06 -21.50 -22.98
C GLU A 95 5.58 -21.35 -23.17
N GLY A 96 6.30 -22.47 -23.08
CA GLY A 96 7.64 -22.66 -23.67
C GLY A 96 8.59 -21.45 -23.67
N ILE A 97 8.65 -20.77 -24.81
CA ILE A 97 9.66 -19.75 -25.16
C ILE A 97 9.35 -18.41 -24.49
N GLU A 98 8.07 -18.09 -24.36
CA GLU A 98 7.58 -16.86 -23.77
C GLU A 98 7.93 -16.78 -22.27
N LEU A 99 7.84 -17.92 -21.57
CA LEU A 99 8.25 -18.02 -20.16
C LEU A 99 9.76 -17.80 -19.98
N ASP A 100 10.59 -18.29 -20.90
CA ASP A 100 12.05 -18.05 -20.85
C ASP A 100 12.39 -16.58 -21.07
N ALA A 101 11.70 -15.93 -22.00
CA ALA A 101 11.88 -14.51 -22.28
C ALA A 101 11.52 -13.65 -21.06
N ILE A 102 10.40 -13.95 -20.39
CA ILE A 102 9.97 -13.26 -19.16
C ILE A 102 10.98 -13.49 -18.04
N THR A 103 11.42 -14.73 -17.82
CA THR A 103 12.38 -15.06 -16.76
C THR A 103 13.70 -14.31 -16.97
N LYS A 104 14.22 -14.33 -18.21
CA LYS A 104 15.44 -13.60 -18.56
C LYS A 104 15.29 -12.09 -18.37
N MET A 105 14.16 -11.52 -18.79
CA MET A 105 13.88 -10.09 -18.64
C MET A 105 13.94 -9.67 -17.16
N HIS A 106 13.33 -10.43 -16.26
CA HIS A 106 13.30 -10.10 -14.83
C HIS A 106 14.64 -10.30 -14.12
N ASN A 107 15.51 -11.19 -14.61
CA ASN A 107 16.88 -11.34 -14.10
C ASN A 107 17.87 -10.30 -14.65
N THR A 108 17.46 -9.46 -15.60
CA THR A 108 18.34 -8.44 -16.23
C THR A 108 17.98 -7.00 -15.79
N ILE A 109 16.91 -6.82 -15.02
CA ILE A 109 16.45 -5.52 -14.48
C ILE A 109 17.12 -5.27 -13.14
#